data_AF-A0A2V8AQ49-F1
#
_entry.id   AF-A0A2V8AQ49-F1
#
_cell.length_a   1.000
_cell.length_b   1.000
_cell.length_c   1.000
_cell.angle_alpha   90.00
_cell.angle_beta   90.00
_cell.angle_gamma   90.00
#
_symmetry.space_group_name_H-M   'P 1'
#
loop_
_entity.id
_entity.type
_entity.pdbx_description
1 polymer ?
#
loop_
_entity_poly.entity_id
_entity_poly.type
_entity_poly.pdbx_seq_one_letter_code
_entity_poly.pdbx_strand_id
1 'polypeptide(L)'
;MGPSAAVSAIDPASANRRATGALVSIVIPCYKQARFLADAIESALAQTYRTIEIVVVNDGSPDETAAVAARYPPVRYIEQDNAGLAAARNTGLANSCGEFVVFLDADDRLLRDAVQTNVDRLTADEAVAFVAGLSYYIASDGSPLPTDQPRLPEGDLHAVLLARNRISTPACVMFRRSALDAIGGFDTRVDACADYEMYLRVSRAFPVAFHGQMVAEYRRHGDNMSLDAPRMLRDLCAIMRRQRRLLRGDEARLDAWRQGRRNIGEYYGDHVANRIRERVRERMEWGSVVADTLTLLVHHPRGLFAHVFRKTVTSVQKIYPPQEMDVQIDRAPALLVGGRSALNR
;
A
#
# COMPACT_ATOMS: atom_id res chain seq x y z
N MET A 1 -46.53 10.90 -32.41
CA MET A 1 -45.36 10.37 -33.15
C MET A 1 -44.14 11.17 -32.71
N GLY A 2 -43.25 10.57 -31.92
CA GLY A 2 -41.98 11.18 -31.49
C GLY A 2 -40.85 10.20 -31.81
N PRO A 3 -39.65 10.67 -32.19
CA PRO A 3 -38.63 9.79 -32.75
C PRO A 3 -37.96 8.96 -31.66
N SER A 4 -37.90 7.65 -31.92
CA SER A 4 -37.16 6.66 -31.17
C SER A 4 -35.66 6.87 -31.41
N ALA A 5 -34.90 7.15 -30.35
CA ALA A 5 -33.44 7.17 -30.40
C ALA A 5 -32.93 5.73 -30.28
N ALA A 6 -32.42 5.19 -31.39
CA ALA A 6 -31.79 3.88 -31.43
C ALA A 6 -30.50 3.90 -30.61
N VAL A 7 -30.45 3.06 -29.57
CA VAL A 7 -29.21 2.71 -28.88
C VAL A 7 -28.39 1.86 -29.85
N SER A 8 -27.32 2.44 -30.41
CA SER A 8 -26.39 1.73 -31.27
C SER A 8 -25.64 0.67 -30.45
N ALA A 9 -25.77 -0.59 -30.84
CA ALA A 9 -25.02 -1.70 -30.26
C ALA A 9 -23.52 -1.50 -30.53
N ILE A 10 -22.73 -1.53 -29.46
CA ILE A 10 -21.27 -1.43 -29.52
C ILE A 10 -20.74 -2.66 -30.27
N ASP A 11 -20.06 -2.43 -31.40
CA ASP A 11 -19.41 -3.46 -32.20
C ASP A 11 -18.24 -4.08 -31.40
N PRO A 12 -18.25 -5.40 -31.09
CA PRO A 12 -17.16 -6.06 -30.38
C PRO A 12 -15.81 -5.99 -31.12
N ALA A 13 -15.80 -5.75 -32.44
CA ALA A 13 -14.58 -5.53 -33.21
C ALA A 13 -13.98 -4.12 -33.06
N SER A 14 -14.72 -3.17 -32.48
CA SER A 14 -14.23 -1.83 -32.15
C SER A 14 -13.49 -1.80 -30.79
N ALA A 15 -13.96 -2.57 -29.81
CA ALA A 15 -13.28 -2.78 -28.54
C ALA A 15 -11.93 -3.50 -28.73
N ASN A 16 -11.89 -4.49 -29.64
CA ASN A 16 -10.69 -5.29 -29.90
C ASN A 16 -9.59 -4.53 -30.68
N ARG A 17 -9.90 -3.38 -31.28
CA ARG A 17 -8.92 -2.54 -32.01
C ARG A 17 -8.18 -1.54 -31.13
N ARG A 18 -8.65 -1.26 -29.90
CA ARG A 18 -7.98 -0.35 -28.95
C ARG A 18 -6.93 -1.05 -28.06
N ALA A 19 -7.06 -2.36 -27.85
CA ALA A 19 -6.21 -3.09 -26.90
C ALA A 19 -4.74 -3.23 -27.33
N THR A 20 -4.43 -3.22 -28.63
CA THR A 20 -3.07 -3.46 -29.14
C THR A 20 -2.23 -2.19 -29.38
N GLY A 21 -2.68 -1.02 -28.93
CA GLY A 21 -2.00 0.27 -29.23
C GLY A 21 -2.08 1.39 -28.19
N ALA A 22 -2.68 1.17 -27.03
CA ALA A 22 -2.72 2.19 -25.98
C ALA A 22 -1.31 2.41 -25.40
N LEU A 23 -0.77 3.64 -25.54
CA LEU A 23 0.53 3.97 -24.98
C LEU A 23 0.51 3.88 -23.46
N VAL A 24 1.48 3.19 -22.88
CA VAL A 24 1.70 3.12 -21.43
C VAL A 24 2.91 3.95 -21.05
N SER A 25 2.75 4.91 -20.14
CA SER A 25 3.86 5.66 -19.55
C SER A 25 4.35 4.98 -18.28
N ILE A 26 5.62 4.59 -18.24
CA ILE A 26 6.29 4.11 -17.02
C ILE A 26 7.12 5.27 -16.46
N VAL A 27 6.70 5.80 -15.32
CA VAL A 27 7.34 6.93 -14.65
C VAL A 27 8.21 6.42 -13.50
N ILE A 28 9.51 6.69 -13.56
CA ILE A 28 10.52 6.25 -12.58
C ILE A 28 11.07 7.47 -11.83
N PRO A 29 10.54 7.83 -10.66
CA PRO A 29 11.16 8.85 -9.81
C PRO A 29 12.43 8.29 -9.17
N CYS A 30 13.51 9.06 -9.17
CA CYS A 30 14.78 8.65 -8.60
C CYS A 30 15.40 9.77 -7.75
N TYR A 31 15.69 9.46 -6.48
CA TYR A 31 16.50 10.28 -5.60
C TYR A 31 17.45 9.41 -4.78
N LYS A 32 18.76 9.56 -4.96
CA LYS A 32 19.79 8.79 -4.23
C LYS A 32 19.66 7.26 -4.37
N GLN A 33 19.25 6.78 -5.54
CA GLN A 33 19.07 5.35 -5.84
C GLN A 33 19.76 4.93 -7.14
N ALA A 34 20.86 5.60 -7.55
CA ALA A 34 21.57 5.26 -8.78
C ALA A 34 21.93 3.77 -8.90
N ARG A 35 22.24 3.13 -7.76
CA ARG A 35 22.60 1.70 -7.68
C ARG A 35 21.49 0.74 -8.10
N PHE A 36 20.22 1.15 -8.06
CA PHE A 36 19.08 0.30 -8.42
C PHE A 36 18.41 0.74 -9.73
N LEU A 37 18.64 1.98 -10.17
CA LEU A 37 17.97 2.55 -11.33
C LEU A 37 18.11 1.73 -12.61
N ALA A 38 19.27 1.10 -12.83
CA ALA A 38 19.50 0.20 -13.97
C ALA A 38 18.49 -0.96 -13.99
N ASP A 39 18.29 -1.63 -12.86
CA ASP A 39 17.35 -2.74 -12.73
C ASP A 39 15.90 -2.31 -13.04
N ALA A 40 15.50 -1.14 -12.53
CA ALA A 40 14.17 -0.59 -12.77
C ALA A 40 13.94 -0.32 -14.27
N ILE A 41 14.89 0.37 -14.93
CA ILE A 41 14.83 0.67 -16.37
C ILE A 41 14.82 -0.61 -17.20
N GLU A 42 15.70 -1.56 -16.89
CA GLU A 42 15.80 -2.83 -17.62
C GLU A 42 14.52 -3.66 -17.49
N SER A 43 13.88 -3.67 -16.32
CA SER A 43 12.60 -4.35 -16.11
C SER A 43 11.46 -3.74 -16.94
N ALA A 44 11.49 -2.42 -17.14
CA ALA A 44 10.55 -1.70 -17.99
C ALA A 44 10.80 -1.94 -19.48
N LEU A 45 12.06 -1.96 -19.92
CA LEU A 45 12.43 -2.28 -21.31
C LEU A 45 12.14 -3.75 -21.68
N ALA A 46 12.18 -4.66 -20.71
CA ALA A 46 11.95 -6.08 -20.89
C ALA A 46 10.45 -6.47 -21.04
N GLN A 47 9.53 -5.50 -20.93
CA GLN A 47 8.09 -5.76 -21.03
C GLN A 47 7.69 -6.39 -22.36
N THR A 48 6.74 -7.34 -22.32
CA THR A 48 6.16 -7.93 -23.54
C THR A 48 5.27 -6.97 -24.30
N TYR A 49 4.56 -6.08 -23.59
CA TYR A 49 3.82 -4.97 -24.19
C TYR A 49 4.81 -3.94 -24.73
N ARG A 50 4.76 -3.65 -26.04
CA ARG A 50 5.78 -2.83 -26.72
C ARG A 50 5.45 -1.35 -26.83
N THR A 51 4.18 -0.97 -26.71
CA THR A 51 3.74 0.43 -26.85
C THR A 51 3.93 1.15 -25.51
N ILE A 52 5.18 1.35 -25.13
CA ILE A 52 5.58 1.98 -23.86
C ILE A 52 6.47 3.20 -24.09
N GLU A 53 6.40 4.16 -23.18
CA GLU A 53 7.45 5.16 -22.98
C GLU A 53 7.95 5.08 -21.54
N ILE A 54 9.23 5.37 -21.33
CA ILE A 54 9.85 5.36 -20.01
C ILE A 54 10.35 6.77 -19.71
N VAL A 55 9.92 7.32 -18.57
CA VAL A 55 10.32 8.65 -18.11
C VAL A 55 11.01 8.52 -16.76
N VAL A 56 12.31 8.78 -16.73
CA VAL A 56 13.08 8.84 -15.48
C VAL A 56 13.14 10.29 -15.02
N VAL A 57 12.73 10.54 -13.78
CA VAL A 57 12.82 11.86 -13.15
C VAL A 57 13.86 11.80 -12.04
N ASN A 58 15.01 12.42 -12.26
CA ASN A 58 16.01 12.65 -11.23
C ASN A 58 15.61 13.85 -10.38
N ASP A 59 15.24 13.61 -9.12
CA ASP A 59 14.80 14.61 -8.15
C ASP A 59 15.99 15.21 -7.38
N GLY A 60 16.98 15.70 -8.14
CA GLY A 60 18.18 16.35 -7.61
C GLY A 60 19.14 15.40 -6.89
N SER A 61 19.32 14.17 -7.41
CA SER A 61 20.23 13.21 -6.78
C SER A 61 21.70 13.68 -6.87
N PRO A 62 22.45 13.61 -5.76
CA PRO A 62 23.89 13.90 -5.74
C PRO A 62 24.76 12.70 -6.16
N ASP A 63 24.16 11.59 -6.59
CA ASP A 63 24.84 10.36 -6.98
C ASP A 63 24.88 10.19 -8.50
N GLU A 64 25.36 9.04 -8.98
CA GLU A 64 25.57 8.75 -10.40
C GLU A 64 24.28 8.50 -11.20
N THR A 65 23.11 8.94 -10.72
CA THR A 65 21.80 8.73 -11.34
C THR A 65 21.79 9.17 -12.82
N ALA A 66 22.33 10.35 -13.13
CA ALA A 66 22.43 10.85 -14.50
C ALA A 66 23.28 9.94 -15.40
N ALA A 67 24.43 9.49 -14.89
CA ALA A 67 25.35 8.61 -15.62
C ALA A 67 24.76 7.21 -15.86
N VAL A 68 23.92 6.71 -14.93
CA VAL A 68 23.20 5.45 -15.12
C VAL A 68 22.10 5.61 -16.17
N ALA A 69 21.27 6.65 -16.09
CA ALA A 69 20.19 6.89 -17.05
C ALA A 69 20.71 7.10 -18.48
N ALA A 70 21.86 7.77 -18.65
CA ALA A 70 22.47 8.01 -19.96
C ALA A 70 22.84 6.73 -20.73
N ARG A 71 22.93 5.57 -20.07
CA ARG A 71 23.20 4.27 -20.70
C ARG A 71 22.00 3.71 -21.46
N TYR A 72 20.82 4.32 -21.29
CA TYR A 72 19.56 3.85 -21.89
C TYR A 72 18.94 4.94 -22.78
N PRO A 73 19.42 5.11 -24.03
CA PRO A 73 18.91 6.12 -24.97
C PRO A 73 17.38 6.15 -25.20
N PRO A 74 16.64 5.02 -25.10
CA PRO A 74 15.17 5.04 -25.22
C PRO A 74 14.43 5.73 -24.06
N VAL A 75 15.12 6.02 -22.95
CA VAL A 75 14.53 6.62 -21.75
C VAL A 75 14.52 8.14 -21.88
N ARG A 76 13.37 8.76 -21.61
CA ARG A 76 13.28 10.20 -21.42
C ARG A 76 13.77 10.55 -20.02
N TYR A 77 14.93 11.20 -19.93
CA TYR A 77 15.50 11.67 -18.66
C TYR A 77 15.09 13.11 -18.40
N ILE A 78 14.66 13.39 -17.17
CA ILE A 78 14.31 14.73 -16.69
C ILE A 78 15.04 14.95 -15.36
N GLU A 79 15.71 16.08 -15.25
CA GLU A 79 16.35 16.51 -14.00
C GLU A 79 15.60 17.71 -13.43
N GLN A 80 15.44 17.72 -12.11
CA GLN A 80 14.87 18.82 -11.35
C GLN A 80 15.61 19.00 -10.02
N ASP A 81 15.44 20.16 -9.40
CA ASP A 81 15.83 20.33 -7.99
C ASP A 81 14.97 19.43 -7.10
N ASN A 82 15.54 18.94 -6.00
CA ASN A 82 14.83 18.05 -5.08
C ASN A 82 13.57 18.73 -4.52
N ALA A 83 12.41 18.22 -4.94
CA ALA A 83 11.09 18.67 -4.52
C ALA A 83 10.26 17.56 -3.85
N GLY A 84 10.85 16.38 -3.65
CA GLY A 84 10.25 15.23 -3.01
C GLY A 84 9.54 14.28 -3.98
N LEU A 85 9.35 13.04 -3.53
CA LEU A 85 8.85 11.91 -4.32
C LEU A 85 7.53 12.20 -5.05
N ALA A 86 6.57 12.83 -4.37
CA ALA A 86 5.28 13.19 -4.97
C ALA A 86 5.44 14.21 -6.11
N ALA A 87 6.34 15.19 -5.95
CA ALA A 87 6.63 16.18 -6.98
C ALA A 87 7.33 15.54 -8.18
N ALA A 88 8.32 14.67 -7.96
CA ALA A 88 9.01 13.92 -9.01
C ALA A 88 8.03 13.06 -9.83
N ARG A 89 7.09 12.37 -9.17
CA ARG A 89 6.03 11.61 -9.86
C ARG A 89 5.10 12.50 -10.68
N ASN A 90 4.73 13.67 -10.16
CA ASN A 90 3.93 14.65 -10.91
C ASN A 90 4.68 15.21 -12.12
N THR A 91 5.98 15.49 -12.01
CA THR A 91 6.83 15.90 -13.14
C THR A 91 6.85 14.84 -14.22
N GLY A 92 7.01 13.57 -13.85
CA GLY A 92 6.96 12.47 -14.82
C GLY A 92 5.58 12.29 -15.45
N LEU A 93 4.50 12.43 -14.68
CA LEU A 93 3.14 12.41 -15.19
C LEU A 93 2.87 13.54 -16.20
N ALA A 94 3.35 14.76 -15.92
CA ALA A 94 3.20 15.93 -16.78
C ALA A 94 4.02 15.83 -18.07
N ASN A 95 5.13 15.09 -18.06
CA ASN A 95 6.03 14.90 -19.21
C ASN A 95 5.88 13.54 -19.88
N SER A 96 4.71 12.93 -19.75
CA SER A 96 4.35 11.67 -20.39
C SER A 96 2.97 11.77 -21.07
N CYS A 97 2.73 10.92 -22.05
CA CYS A 97 1.61 11.00 -22.98
C CYS A 97 0.75 9.72 -23.03
N GLY A 98 1.10 8.68 -22.30
CA GLY A 98 0.41 7.39 -22.31
C GLY A 98 -1.01 7.45 -21.77
N GLU A 99 -1.93 6.75 -22.41
CA GLU A 99 -3.30 6.57 -21.93
C GLU A 99 -3.33 5.91 -20.55
N PHE A 100 -2.38 5.00 -20.32
CA PHE A 100 -2.17 4.35 -19.03
C PHE A 100 -0.85 4.79 -18.41
N VAL A 101 -0.78 4.81 -17.08
CA VAL A 101 0.39 5.24 -16.33
C VAL A 101 0.72 4.23 -15.23
N VAL A 102 2.00 3.86 -15.14
CA VAL A 102 2.57 3.07 -14.04
C VAL A 102 3.66 3.90 -13.38
N PHE A 103 3.66 3.95 -12.05
CA PHE A 103 4.77 4.53 -11.27
C PHE A 103 5.65 3.40 -10.77
N LEU A 104 6.92 3.40 -11.17
CA LEU A 104 7.90 2.38 -10.79
C LEU A 104 8.99 3.04 -9.96
N ASP A 105 9.04 2.78 -8.67
CA ASP A 105 10.10 3.32 -7.82
C ASP A 105 11.46 2.75 -8.25
N ALA A 106 12.52 3.57 -8.19
CA ALA A 106 13.83 3.23 -8.76
C ALA A 106 14.52 2.02 -8.09
N ASP A 107 14.06 1.61 -6.91
CA ASP A 107 14.51 0.42 -6.18
C ASP A 107 13.75 -0.86 -6.55
N ASP A 108 12.62 -0.77 -7.25
CA ASP A 108 11.75 -1.88 -7.60
C ASP A 108 11.93 -2.37 -9.05
N ARG A 109 11.29 -3.49 -9.40
CA ARG A 109 11.26 -4.04 -10.77
C ARG A 109 9.84 -4.43 -11.18
N LEU A 110 9.54 -4.31 -12.46
CA LEU A 110 8.35 -4.91 -13.07
C LEU A 110 8.63 -6.35 -13.50
N LEU A 111 7.64 -7.23 -13.36
CA LEU A 111 7.70 -8.55 -13.98
C LEU A 111 7.41 -8.47 -15.48
N ARG A 112 7.92 -9.43 -16.24
CA ARG A 112 7.97 -9.41 -17.72
C ARG A 112 6.63 -9.12 -18.42
N ASP A 113 5.53 -9.61 -17.87
CA ASP A 113 4.18 -9.48 -18.43
C ASP A 113 3.28 -8.51 -17.66
N ALA A 114 3.86 -7.70 -16.76
CA ALA A 114 3.15 -6.80 -15.88
C ALA A 114 2.29 -5.78 -16.64
N VAL A 115 2.88 -5.11 -17.63
CA VAL A 115 2.19 -4.09 -18.41
C VAL A 115 1.07 -4.71 -19.24
N GLN A 116 1.34 -5.82 -19.95
CA GLN A 116 0.31 -6.52 -20.74
C GLN A 116 -0.86 -6.94 -19.85
N THR A 117 -0.57 -7.56 -18.71
CA THR A 117 -1.58 -8.01 -17.74
C THR A 117 -2.50 -6.87 -17.31
N ASN A 118 -1.93 -5.71 -16.99
CA ASN A 118 -2.70 -4.58 -16.50
C ASN A 118 -3.47 -3.85 -17.62
N VAL A 119 -2.90 -3.77 -18.83
CA VAL A 119 -3.61 -3.25 -20.02
C VAL A 119 -4.84 -4.10 -20.32
N ASP A 120 -4.71 -5.43 -20.33
CA ASP A 120 -5.83 -6.34 -20.59
C ASP A 120 -6.97 -6.14 -19.57
N ARG A 121 -6.62 -5.92 -18.31
CA ARG A 121 -7.61 -5.69 -17.24
C ARG A 121 -8.29 -4.33 -17.35
N LEU A 122 -7.55 -3.27 -17.67
CA LEU A 122 -8.14 -1.94 -17.83
C LEU A 122 -9.00 -1.85 -19.09
N THR A 123 -8.58 -2.47 -20.18
CA THR A 123 -9.35 -2.48 -21.44
C THR A 123 -10.62 -3.33 -21.37
N ALA A 124 -10.66 -4.33 -20.47
CA ALA A 124 -11.88 -5.13 -20.23
C ALA A 124 -13.02 -4.35 -19.56
N ASP A 125 -12.72 -3.26 -18.83
CA ASP A 125 -13.71 -2.39 -18.21
C ASP A 125 -13.26 -0.92 -18.24
N GLU A 126 -13.84 -0.13 -19.14
CA GLU A 126 -13.51 1.29 -19.29
C GLU A 126 -13.87 2.15 -18.06
N ALA A 127 -14.74 1.68 -17.16
CA ALA A 127 -15.10 2.38 -15.94
C ALA A 127 -14.04 2.24 -14.83
N VAL A 128 -13.16 1.24 -14.91
CA VAL A 128 -12.11 1.00 -13.93
C VAL A 128 -10.98 2.01 -14.11
N ALA A 129 -10.74 2.83 -13.08
CA ALA A 129 -9.72 3.87 -13.07
C ALA A 129 -8.31 3.36 -12.80
N PHE A 130 -8.17 2.29 -12.01
CA PHE A 130 -6.91 1.58 -11.87
C PHE A 130 -7.11 0.09 -11.59
N VAL A 131 -6.10 -0.70 -11.94
CA VAL A 131 -5.98 -2.11 -11.55
C VAL A 131 -4.73 -2.31 -10.70
N ALA A 132 -4.83 -3.14 -9.67
CA ALA A 132 -3.73 -3.44 -8.76
C ALA A 132 -3.45 -4.96 -8.71
N GLY A 133 -2.22 -5.33 -9.02
CA GLY A 133 -1.71 -6.69 -8.90
C GLY A 133 -0.97 -6.95 -7.59
N LEU A 134 -0.19 -8.03 -7.57
CA LEU A 134 0.62 -8.46 -6.43
C LEU A 134 2.12 -8.32 -6.72
N SER A 135 2.95 -8.33 -5.67
CA SER A 135 4.41 -8.26 -5.79
C SER A 135 5.13 -9.37 -5.04
N TYR A 136 6.27 -9.82 -5.54
CA TYR A 136 7.25 -10.56 -4.74
C TYR A 136 8.07 -9.58 -3.90
N TYR A 137 8.67 -10.06 -2.81
CA TYR A 137 9.74 -9.36 -2.12
C TYR A 137 11.09 -9.85 -2.62
N ILE A 138 12.00 -8.90 -2.83
CA ILE A 138 13.40 -9.16 -3.14
C ILE A 138 14.30 -8.42 -2.14
N ALA A 139 15.49 -8.95 -1.89
CA ALA A 139 16.49 -8.32 -1.05
C ALA A 139 17.22 -7.21 -1.81
N SER A 140 18.09 -6.48 -1.12
CA SER A 140 18.87 -5.39 -1.71
C SER A 140 19.68 -5.80 -2.94
N ASP A 141 20.17 -7.03 -3.01
CA ASP A 141 20.92 -7.58 -4.16
C ASP A 141 20.02 -8.16 -5.27
N GLY A 142 18.71 -8.15 -5.06
CA GLY A 142 17.72 -8.69 -6.00
C GLY A 142 17.42 -10.18 -5.80
N SER A 143 17.99 -10.84 -4.80
CA SER A 143 17.64 -12.22 -4.46
C SER A 143 16.20 -12.31 -3.91
N PRO A 144 15.47 -13.41 -4.18
CA PRO A 144 14.08 -13.55 -3.74
C PRO A 144 13.97 -13.67 -2.21
N LEU A 145 12.94 -13.06 -1.63
CA LEU A 145 12.57 -13.17 -0.22
C LEU A 145 11.22 -13.88 -0.06
N PRO A 146 10.97 -14.54 1.09
CA PRO A 146 9.66 -15.09 1.42
C PRO A 146 8.57 -14.02 1.30
N THR A 147 7.52 -14.34 0.56
CA THR A 147 6.42 -13.41 0.29
C THR A 147 5.08 -14.10 0.51
N ASP A 148 4.38 -13.67 1.56
CA ASP A 148 3.01 -14.09 1.80
C ASP A 148 2.06 -13.32 0.88
N GLN A 149 1.28 -14.04 0.08
CA GLN A 149 0.31 -13.42 -0.82
C GLN A 149 -0.99 -13.11 -0.07
N PRO A 150 -1.46 -11.85 -0.07
CA PRO A 150 -2.70 -11.51 0.59
C PRO A 150 -3.89 -12.12 -0.16
N ARG A 151 -4.98 -12.41 0.57
CA ARG A 151 -6.26 -12.68 -0.08
C ARG A 151 -6.70 -11.45 -0.88
N LEU A 152 -7.19 -11.69 -2.10
CA LEU A 152 -7.76 -10.65 -2.93
C LEU A 152 -8.94 -9.98 -2.21
N PRO A 153 -9.01 -8.64 -2.24
CA PRO A 153 -10.11 -7.93 -1.64
C PRO A 153 -11.36 -8.05 -2.51
N GLU A 154 -12.52 -8.09 -1.84
CA GLU A 154 -13.84 -8.14 -2.46
C GLU A 154 -14.73 -7.03 -1.89
N GLY A 155 -15.83 -6.73 -2.59
CA GLY A 155 -16.81 -5.73 -2.16
C GLY A 155 -16.38 -4.29 -2.42
N ASP A 156 -16.71 -3.38 -1.50
CA ASP A 156 -16.33 -1.97 -1.61
C ASP A 156 -14.82 -1.80 -1.41
N LEU A 157 -14.10 -1.67 -2.53
CA LEU A 157 -12.65 -1.54 -2.54
C LEU A 157 -12.15 -0.22 -1.93
N HIS A 158 -12.96 0.84 -1.94
CA HIS A 158 -12.63 2.06 -1.22
C HIS A 158 -12.68 1.82 0.30
N ALA A 159 -13.70 1.11 0.79
CA ALA A 159 -13.80 0.69 2.19
C ALA A 159 -12.62 -0.24 2.57
N VAL A 160 -12.26 -1.20 1.72
CA VAL A 160 -11.08 -2.05 1.95
C VAL A 160 -9.83 -1.20 2.12
N LEU A 161 -9.58 -0.26 1.21
CA LEU A 161 -8.42 0.62 1.27
C LEU A 161 -8.44 1.53 2.49
N LEU A 162 -9.60 2.04 2.92
CA LEU A 162 -9.75 2.80 4.17
C LEU A 162 -9.36 1.96 5.39
N ALA A 163 -9.69 0.67 5.39
CA ALA A 163 -9.36 -0.24 6.48
C ALA A 163 -7.88 -0.65 6.50
N ARG A 164 -7.24 -0.84 5.34
CA ARG A 164 -5.82 -1.18 5.24
C ARG A 164 -5.31 -0.98 3.80
N ASN A 165 -4.13 -0.38 3.65
CA ASN A 165 -3.45 -0.40 2.34
C ASN A 165 -3.14 -1.86 1.93
N ARG A 166 -3.65 -2.26 0.77
CA ARG A 166 -3.48 -3.62 0.20
C ARG A 166 -2.46 -3.67 -0.93
N ILE A 167 -1.85 -2.54 -1.26
CA ILE A 167 -0.90 -2.37 -2.36
C ILE A 167 0.48 -2.15 -1.74
N SER A 168 1.43 -3.02 -2.09
CA SER A 168 2.79 -3.04 -1.53
C SER A 168 3.70 -1.96 -2.11
N THR A 169 3.65 -1.77 -3.43
CA THR A 169 4.44 -0.80 -4.19
C THR A 169 3.57 -0.17 -5.29
N PRO A 170 3.81 1.11 -5.66
CA PRO A 170 3.20 1.74 -6.83
C PRO A 170 3.38 0.96 -8.13
N ALA A 171 4.45 0.16 -8.25
CA ALA A 171 4.69 -0.68 -9.43
C ALA A 171 3.60 -1.74 -9.64
N CYS A 172 2.82 -2.07 -8.60
CA CYS A 172 1.68 -2.98 -8.72
C CYS A 172 0.47 -2.36 -9.41
N VAL A 173 0.44 -1.05 -9.62
CA VAL A 173 -0.76 -0.32 -10.03
C VAL A 173 -0.59 0.31 -11.40
N MET A 174 -1.55 0.08 -12.28
CA MET A 174 -1.69 0.82 -13.52
C MET A 174 -2.95 1.67 -13.48
N PHE A 175 -2.80 2.96 -13.77
CA PHE A 175 -3.87 3.94 -13.78
C PHE A 175 -4.30 4.27 -15.21
N ARG A 176 -5.58 4.58 -15.39
CA ARG A 176 -6.02 5.44 -16.50
C ARG A 176 -5.52 6.86 -16.24
N ARG A 177 -4.88 7.48 -17.23
CA ARG A 177 -4.43 8.88 -17.14
C ARG A 177 -5.59 9.81 -16.82
N SER A 178 -6.75 9.63 -17.46
CA SER A 178 -7.93 10.47 -17.23
C SER A 178 -8.37 10.50 -15.75
N ALA A 179 -8.21 9.40 -15.02
CA ALA A 179 -8.50 9.36 -13.59
C ALA A 179 -7.47 10.14 -12.77
N LEU A 180 -6.18 10.05 -13.13
CA LEU A 180 -5.11 10.85 -12.51
C LEU A 180 -5.31 12.35 -12.76
N ASP A 181 -5.66 12.74 -13.99
CA ASP A 181 -5.92 14.12 -14.35
C ASP A 181 -7.15 14.68 -13.61
N ALA A 182 -8.23 13.89 -13.51
CA ALA A 182 -9.44 14.28 -12.79
C ALA A 182 -9.20 14.50 -11.29
N ILE A 183 -8.23 13.79 -10.69
CA ILE A 183 -7.80 14.04 -9.31
C ILE A 183 -6.62 15.01 -9.21
N GLY A 184 -6.02 15.47 -10.31
CA GLY A 184 -4.86 16.37 -10.29
C GLY A 184 -3.57 15.74 -9.75
N GLY A 185 -3.36 14.44 -9.98
CA GLY A 185 -2.13 13.73 -9.61
C GLY A 185 -1.88 13.57 -8.10
N PHE A 186 -0.61 13.49 -7.71
CA PHE A 186 -0.18 13.34 -6.32
C PHE A 186 -0.32 14.64 -5.54
N ASP A 187 -0.77 14.56 -4.28
CA ASP A 187 -0.73 15.70 -3.35
C ASP A 187 0.69 15.86 -2.78
N THR A 188 1.41 16.89 -3.24
CA THR A 188 2.79 17.19 -2.82
C THR A 188 2.93 17.61 -1.35
N ARG A 189 1.81 17.82 -0.65
CA ARG A 189 1.81 18.05 0.81
C ARG A 189 1.89 16.76 1.62
N VAL A 190 1.81 15.59 0.96
CA VAL A 190 1.96 14.27 1.56
C VAL A 190 3.36 13.78 1.27
N ASP A 191 4.06 13.36 2.31
CA ASP A 191 5.50 13.13 2.26
C ASP A 191 5.81 11.65 1.97
N ALA A 192 5.50 10.75 2.91
CA ALA A 192 5.86 9.33 2.80
C ALA A 192 4.81 8.43 2.14
N CYS A 193 3.52 8.76 2.30
CA CYS A 193 2.40 7.90 1.90
C CYS A 193 1.57 8.49 0.74
N ALA A 194 2.22 9.21 -0.17
CA ALA A 194 1.56 9.93 -1.25
C ALA A 194 0.82 9.00 -2.22
N ASP A 195 1.34 7.78 -2.41
CA ASP A 195 0.72 6.71 -3.19
C ASP A 195 -0.59 6.23 -2.56
N TYR A 196 -0.58 5.91 -1.27
CA TYR A 196 -1.78 5.47 -0.56
C TYR A 196 -2.84 6.57 -0.48
N GLU A 197 -2.43 7.83 -0.31
CA GLU A 197 -3.34 8.97 -0.38
C GLU A 197 -4.02 9.06 -1.75
N MET A 198 -3.25 8.90 -2.83
CA MET A 198 -3.75 8.87 -4.21
C MET A 198 -4.74 7.71 -4.42
N TYR A 199 -4.44 6.49 -3.97
CA TYR A 199 -5.36 5.35 -4.10
C TYR A 199 -6.71 5.62 -3.44
N LEU A 200 -6.71 6.24 -2.25
CA LEU A 200 -7.93 6.62 -1.55
C LEU A 200 -8.74 7.69 -2.29
N ARG A 201 -8.06 8.64 -2.95
CA ARG A 201 -8.74 9.66 -3.77
C ARG A 201 -9.35 9.06 -5.03
N VAL A 202 -8.62 8.20 -5.75
CA VAL A 202 -9.11 7.56 -6.98
C VAL A 202 -10.25 6.59 -6.66
N SER A 203 -10.07 5.66 -5.71
CA SER A 203 -11.09 4.65 -5.38
C SER A 203 -12.40 5.21 -4.84
N ARG A 204 -12.38 6.44 -4.30
CA ARG A 204 -13.59 7.15 -3.90
C ARG A 204 -14.34 7.77 -5.07
N ALA A 205 -13.61 8.20 -6.09
CA ALA A 205 -14.18 8.90 -7.25
C ALA A 205 -14.56 7.94 -8.38
N PHE A 206 -13.89 6.80 -8.49
CA PHE A 206 -14.04 5.87 -9.60
C PHE A 206 -13.96 4.41 -9.14
N PRO A 207 -14.58 3.48 -9.89
CA PRO A 207 -14.32 2.05 -9.74
C PRO A 207 -12.84 1.71 -9.90
N VAL A 208 -12.38 0.74 -9.12
CA VAL A 208 -11.01 0.22 -9.14
C VAL A 208 -11.08 -1.30 -9.10
N ALA A 209 -10.00 -2.01 -9.44
CA ALA A 209 -9.99 -3.46 -9.36
C ALA A 209 -8.66 -4.00 -8.83
N PHE A 210 -8.72 -5.20 -8.24
CA PHE A 210 -7.55 -5.96 -7.81
C PHE A 210 -7.52 -7.30 -8.57
N HIS A 211 -6.34 -7.82 -8.87
CA HIS A 211 -6.16 -9.14 -9.46
C HIS A 211 -5.00 -9.89 -8.83
N GLY A 212 -5.06 -11.22 -8.86
CA GLY A 212 -4.08 -12.11 -8.21
C GLY A 212 -2.82 -12.41 -9.02
N GLN A 213 -2.53 -11.63 -10.06
CA GLN A 213 -1.32 -11.83 -10.86
C GLN A 213 -0.16 -11.06 -10.24
N MET A 214 1.01 -11.68 -10.27
CA MET A 214 2.26 -11.05 -9.86
C MET A 214 2.71 -10.11 -10.97
N VAL A 215 2.97 -8.85 -10.64
CA VAL A 215 3.35 -7.82 -11.62
C VAL A 215 4.60 -7.03 -11.23
N ALA A 216 5.07 -7.13 -9.99
CA ALA A 216 6.23 -6.40 -9.52
C ALA A 216 7.11 -7.21 -8.56
N GLU A 217 8.35 -6.77 -8.39
CA GLU A 217 9.25 -7.16 -7.32
C GLU A 217 9.53 -5.94 -6.46
N TYR A 218 9.13 -5.98 -5.19
CA TYR A 218 9.35 -4.92 -4.21
C TYR A 218 10.66 -5.16 -3.46
N ARG A 219 11.60 -4.23 -3.55
CA ARG A 219 12.93 -4.38 -2.96
C ARG A 219 12.97 -3.90 -1.52
N ARG A 220 13.49 -4.76 -0.65
CA ARG A 220 13.74 -4.48 0.77
C ARG A 220 15.22 -4.21 1.02
N HIS A 221 15.53 -3.01 1.50
CA HIS A 221 16.85 -2.54 1.89
C HIS A 221 16.76 -1.48 3.01
N GLY A 222 17.89 -1.11 3.60
CA GLY A 222 17.94 -0.25 4.78
C GLY A 222 17.45 1.19 4.58
N ASP A 223 17.31 1.63 3.33
CA ASP A 223 16.92 3.00 2.97
C ASP A 223 15.44 3.11 2.53
N ASN A 224 14.66 2.02 2.60
CA ASN A 224 13.23 2.11 2.26
C ASN A 224 12.53 3.08 3.23
N MET A 225 11.77 4.01 2.67
CA MET A 225 11.01 5.00 3.43
C MET A 225 9.98 4.38 4.39
N SER A 226 9.48 3.19 4.08
CA SER A 226 8.52 2.44 4.91
C SER A 226 9.07 2.02 6.27
N LEU A 227 10.41 2.03 6.45
CA LEU A 227 11.08 1.74 7.72
C LEU A 227 11.04 2.92 8.71
N ASP A 228 10.76 4.14 8.26
CA ASP A 228 10.68 5.32 9.14
C ASP A 228 9.29 5.41 9.80
N ALA A 229 9.07 4.56 10.81
CA ALA A 229 7.78 4.41 11.49
C ALA A 229 7.17 5.74 12.03
N PRO A 230 7.93 6.68 12.63
CA PRO A 230 7.39 7.99 13.02
C PRO A 230 6.82 8.79 11.85
N ARG A 231 7.56 8.84 10.74
CA ARG A 231 7.15 9.54 9.51
C ARG A 231 5.89 8.92 8.91
N MET A 232 5.86 7.59 8.80
CA MET A 232 4.70 6.82 8.34
C MET A 232 3.47 7.05 9.24
N LEU A 233 3.63 6.98 10.56
CA LEU A 233 2.53 7.19 11.51
C LEU A 233 1.91 8.58 11.36
N ARG A 234 2.75 9.62 11.32
CA ARG A 234 2.33 11.02 11.19
C ARG A 234 1.50 11.22 9.92
N ASP A 235 2.03 10.78 8.79
CA ASP A 235 1.43 10.99 7.47
C ASP A 235 0.12 10.19 7.32
N LEU A 236 0.11 8.91 7.68
CA LEU A 236 -1.11 8.09 7.67
C LEU A 236 -2.20 8.65 8.58
N CYS A 237 -1.83 9.18 9.76
CA CYS A 237 -2.79 9.85 10.63
C CYS A 237 -3.31 11.16 10.02
N ALA A 238 -2.49 11.91 9.27
CA ALA A 238 -2.94 13.10 8.55
C ALA A 238 -3.91 12.74 7.42
N ILE A 239 -3.59 11.72 6.61
CA ILE A 239 -4.46 11.17 5.56
C ILE A 239 -5.81 10.75 6.16
N MET A 240 -5.81 9.94 7.21
CA MET A 240 -7.04 9.47 7.83
C MET A 240 -7.90 10.61 8.41
N ARG A 241 -7.28 11.66 8.97
CA ARG A 241 -8.03 12.86 9.42
C ARG A 241 -8.71 13.57 8.25
N ARG A 242 -8.07 13.65 7.08
CA ARG A 242 -8.68 14.21 5.86
C ARG A 242 -9.84 13.34 5.39
N GLN A 243 -9.65 12.02 5.29
CA GLN A 243 -10.69 11.08 4.87
C GLN A 243 -11.94 11.13 5.77
N ARG A 244 -11.77 11.25 7.09
CA ARG A 244 -12.91 11.34 8.02
C ARG A 244 -13.90 12.44 7.69
N ARG A 245 -13.41 13.58 7.19
CA ARG A 245 -14.25 14.74 6.83
C ARG A 245 -15.12 14.46 5.61
N LEU A 246 -14.68 13.53 4.77
CA LEU A 246 -15.28 13.19 3.48
C LEU A 246 -16.29 12.04 3.59
N LEU A 247 -16.31 11.34 4.73
CA LEU A 247 -17.20 10.21 5.01
C LEU A 247 -18.43 10.60 5.85
N ARG A 248 -18.89 11.85 5.78
CA ARG A 248 -20.08 12.29 6.53
C ARG A 248 -21.33 11.63 5.94
N GLY A 249 -22.03 10.83 6.74
CA GLY A 249 -23.27 10.15 6.34
C GLY A 249 -23.08 8.75 5.73
N ASP A 250 -21.86 8.21 5.69
CA ASP A 250 -21.56 6.87 5.14
C ASP A 250 -21.06 5.95 6.27
N GLU A 251 -21.97 5.40 7.07
CA GLU A 251 -21.61 4.60 8.26
C GLU A 251 -20.80 3.34 7.92
N ALA A 252 -21.10 2.68 6.79
CA ALA A 252 -20.36 1.50 6.35
C ALA A 252 -18.88 1.80 6.13
N ARG A 253 -18.57 2.92 5.46
CA ARG A 253 -17.18 3.34 5.26
C ARG A 253 -16.56 3.97 6.50
N LEU A 254 -17.37 4.49 7.42
CA LEU A 254 -16.87 4.95 8.72
C LEU A 254 -16.34 3.82 9.58
N ASP A 255 -16.96 2.64 9.56
CA ASP A 255 -16.43 1.47 10.26
C ASP A 255 -15.11 1.01 9.68
N ALA A 256 -15.00 0.97 8.34
CA ALA A 256 -13.74 0.69 7.66
C ALA A 256 -12.65 1.70 8.03
N TRP A 257 -12.97 2.99 8.04
CA TRP A 257 -12.05 4.05 8.48
C TRP A 257 -11.63 3.90 9.95
N ARG A 258 -12.57 3.56 10.86
CA ARG A 258 -12.27 3.29 12.27
C ARG A 258 -11.30 2.12 12.40
N GLN A 259 -11.49 1.06 11.62
CA GLN A 259 -10.57 -0.08 11.55
C GLN A 259 -9.18 0.34 11.04
N GLY A 260 -9.11 1.15 9.97
CA GLY A 260 -7.85 1.67 9.45
C GLY A 260 -7.08 2.49 10.47
N ARG A 261 -7.76 3.38 11.19
CA ARG A 261 -7.18 4.14 12.31
C ARG A 261 -6.58 3.25 13.39
N ARG A 262 -7.24 2.13 13.74
CA ARG A 262 -6.71 1.14 14.69
C ARG A 262 -5.48 0.44 14.13
N ASN A 263 -5.58 -0.11 12.91
CA ASN A 263 -4.48 -0.82 12.24
C ASN A 263 -3.21 0.04 12.14
N ILE A 264 -3.34 1.31 11.76
CA ILE A 264 -2.21 2.25 11.68
C ILE A 264 -1.57 2.46 13.05
N GLY A 265 -2.40 2.66 14.09
CA GLY A 265 -1.93 2.86 15.46
C GLY A 265 -1.22 1.62 16.02
N GLU A 266 -1.80 0.44 15.84
CA GLU A 266 -1.23 -0.82 16.30
C GLU A 266 0.08 -1.16 15.57
N TYR A 267 0.13 -0.97 14.26
CA TYR A 267 1.35 -1.27 13.50
C TYR A 267 2.42 -0.21 13.74
N TYR A 268 2.23 1.02 13.26
CA TYR A 268 3.28 2.03 13.31
C TYR A 268 3.47 2.63 14.72
N GLY A 269 2.41 2.72 15.52
CA GLY A 269 2.53 3.18 16.92
C GLY A 269 3.37 2.24 17.76
N ASP A 270 3.18 0.92 17.64
CA ASP A 270 4.02 -0.06 18.36
C ASP A 270 5.48 0.00 17.87
N HIS A 271 5.72 0.20 16.57
CA HIS A 271 7.09 0.36 16.03
C HIS A 271 7.78 1.62 16.56
N VAL A 272 7.09 2.77 16.57
CA VAL A 272 7.60 4.02 17.18
C VAL A 272 7.92 3.79 18.65
N ALA A 273 7.03 3.13 19.38
CA ALA A 273 7.22 2.88 20.80
C ALA A 273 8.38 1.91 21.08
N ASN A 274 8.62 0.91 20.22
CA ASN A 274 9.79 0.03 20.29
C ASN A 274 11.09 0.80 20.00
N ARG A 275 11.11 1.61 18.95
CA ARG A 275 12.26 2.47 18.59
C ARG A 275 12.65 3.43 19.71
N ILE A 276 11.68 4.04 20.41
CA ILE A 276 11.95 4.87 21.60
C ILE A 276 12.69 4.07 22.68
N ARG A 277 12.23 2.85 22.98
CA ARG A 277 12.87 2.01 24.02
C ARG A 277 14.30 1.64 23.68
N GLU A 278 14.55 1.28 22.42
CA GLU A 278 15.89 0.92 21.93
C GLU A 278 16.84 2.11 22.09
N ARG A 279 16.42 3.31 21.65
CA ARG A 279 17.21 4.54 21.82
C ARG A 279 17.50 4.86 23.29
N VAL A 280 16.52 4.71 24.18
CA VAL A 280 16.71 4.91 25.63
C VAL A 280 17.68 3.88 26.22
N ARG A 281 17.56 2.60 25.84
CA ARG A 281 18.44 1.52 26.30
C ARG A 281 19.88 1.73 25.86
N GLU A 282 20.07 2.21 24.64
CA GLU A 282 21.39 2.43 24.03
C GLU A 282 21.97 3.81 24.39
N ARG A 283 21.28 4.61 25.23
CA ARG A 283 21.68 5.98 25.63
C ARG A 283 21.94 6.90 24.42
N MET A 284 21.17 6.72 23.36
CA MET A 284 21.26 7.54 22.15
C MET A 284 20.74 8.97 22.38
N GLU A 285 20.92 9.83 21.38
CA GLU A 285 20.52 11.24 21.39
C GLU A 285 19.10 11.49 21.93
N TRP A 286 19.02 12.15 23.08
CA TRP A 286 17.77 12.48 23.76
C TRP A 286 16.82 13.34 22.92
N GLY A 287 17.35 14.16 22.00
CA GLY A 287 16.52 14.94 21.07
C GLY A 287 15.62 14.06 20.19
N SER A 288 16.17 12.95 19.66
CA SER A 288 15.42 11.98 18.85
C SER A 288 14.37 11.23 19.69
N VAL A 289 14.70 10.90 20.95
CA VAL A 289 13.76 10.26 21.89
C VAL A 289 12.56 11.16 22.17
N VAL A 290 12.79 12.45 22.41
CA VAL A 290 11.72 13.44 22.64
C VAL A 290 10.84 13.58 21.40
N ALA A 291 11.44 13.69 20.21
CA ALA A 291 10.70 13.81 18.95
C ALA A 291 9.80 12.60 18.64
N ASP A 292 10.33 11.39 18.79
CA ASP A 292 9.55 10.15 18.57
C ASP A 292 8.42 10.03 19.63
N THR A 293 8.71 10.42 20.88
CA THR A 293 7.71 10.43 21.97
C THR A 293 6.57 11.41 21.69
N LEU A 294 6.90 12.62 21.25
CA LEU A 294 5.90 13.62 20.84
C LEU A 294 5.07 13.11 19.66
N THR A 295 5.69 12.46 18.67
CA THR A 295 4.98 11.83 17.54
C THR A 295 3.96 10.81 18.03
N LEU A 296 4.36 9.92 18.95
CA LEU A 296 3.46 8.93 19.53
C LEU A 296 2.32 9.57 20.33
N LEU A 297 2.61 10.55 21.18
CA LEU A 297 1.62 11.26 21.99
C LEU A 297 0.58 11.99 21.12
N VAL A 298 1.01 12.65 20.05
CA VAL A 298 0.12 13.42 19.17
C VAL A 298 -0.74 12.49 18.30
N HIS A 299 -0.16 11.42 17.76
CA HIS A 299 -0.83 10.61 16.73
C HIS A 299 -1.48 9.33 17.25
N HIS A 300 -0.98 8.79 18.36
CA HIS A 300 -1.45 7.55 18.97
C HIS A 300 -1.30 7.53 20.52
N PRO A 301 -1.95 8.47 21.24
CA PRO A 301 -1.76 8.64 22.69
C PRO A 301 -2.11 7.38 23.51
N ARG A 302 -3.06 6.57 23.04
CA ARG A 302 -3.45 5.32 23.71
C ARG A 302 -2.38 4.22 23.63
N GLY A 303 -1.54 4.23 22.60
CA GLY A 303 -0.47 3.24 22.46
C GLY A 303 0.63 3.39 23.49
N LEU A 304 0.92 4.63 23.92
CA LEU A 304 1.85 4.86 25.02
C LEU A 304 1.35 4.21 26.32
N PHE A 305 0.06 4.40 26.65
CA PHE A 305 -0.57 3.74 27.81
C PHE A 305 -0.60 2.22 27.65
N ALA A 306 -0.94 1.69 26.47
CA ALA A 306 -0.94 0.26 26.22
C ALA A 306 0.47 -0.37 26.36
N HIS A 307 1.53 0.33 25.95
CA HIS A 307 2.91 -0.13 26.11
C HIS A 307 3.42 -0.04 27.55
N VAL A 308 3.01 0.99 28.30
CA VAL A 308 3.29 1.11 29.74
C VAL A 308 2.54 0.02 30.51
N PHE A 309 1.27 -0.23 30.21
CA PHE A 309 0.42 -1.22 30.88
C PHE A 309 0.70 -2.68 30.48
N ARG A 310 1.10 -2.97 29.22
CA ARG A 310 1.59 -4.31 28.83
C ARG A 310 2.72 -4.74 29.75
N LYS A 311 3.61 -3.80 30.11
CA LYS A 311 4.67 -4.06 31.08
C LYS A 311 4.14 -4.32 32.48
N THR A 312 3.12 -3.59 32.95
CA THR A 312 2.48 -3.89 34.24
C THR A 312 1.87 -5.28 34.26
N VAL A 313 1.19 -5.71 33.19
CA VAL A 313 0.61 -7.07 33.12
C VAL A 313 1.69 -8.15 33.01
N THR A 314 2.70 -7.99 32.16
CA THR A 314 3.79 -8.99 32.02
C THR A 314 4.74 -9.01 33.23
N SER A 315 4.92 -7.88 33.93
CA SER A 315 5.66 -7.81 35.20
C SER A 315 4.83 -8.35 36.36
N VAL A 316 3.52 -8.08 36.43
CA VAL A 316 2.61 -8.68 37.42
C VAL A 316 2.48 -10.18 37.19
N GLN A 317 2.43 -10.68 35.96
CA GLN A 317 2.45 -12.11 35.65
C GLN A 317 3.80 -12.80 35.95
N LYS A 318 4.91 -12.04 35.95
CA LYS A 318 6.22 -12.53 36.43
C LYS A 318 6.34 -12.55 37.95
N ILE A 319 5.62 -11.67 38.65
CA ILE A 319 5.61 -11.57 40.12
C ILE A 319 4.53 -12.46 40.73
N TYR A 320 3.43 -12.68 40.01
CA TYR A 320 2.29 -13.53 40.32
C TYR A 320 1.92 -14.34 39.06
N PRO A 321 2.61 -15.47 38.79
CA PRO A 321 2.15 -16.40 37.76
C PRO A 321 0.73 -16.87 38.12
N PRO A 322 -0.19 -16.98 37.16
CA PRO A 322 -1.52 -17.50 37.44
C PRO A 322 -1.37 -18.90 38.04
N GLN A 323 -1.79 -19.07 39.30
CA GLN A 323 -1.91 -20.38 39.89
C GLN A 323 -3.00 -21.12 39.14
N GLU A 324 -2.66 -22.27 38.55
CA GLU A 324 -3.65 -23.24 38.10
C GLU A 324 -4.48 -23.62 39.32
N MET A 325 -5.71 -23.11 39.39
CA MET A 325 -6.73 -23.68 40.25
C MET A 325 -7.11 -25.02 39.64
N ASP A 326 -6.40 -26.06 40.08
CA ASP A 326 -6.72 -27.44 39.83
C ASP A 326 -8.01 -27.76 40.61
N VAL A 327 -9.17 -27.48 39.98
CA VAL A 327 -10.46 -27.91 40.51
C VAL A 327 -10.59 -29.39 40.20
N GLN A 328 -10.06 -30.23 41.11
CA GLN A 328 -10.44 -31.63 41.20
C GLN A 328 -11.95 -31.70 41.44
N ILE A 329 -12.72 -32.01 40.40
CA ILE A 329 -14.09 -32.48 40.54
C ILE A 329 -14.00 -33.92 41.03
N ASP A 330 -14.04 -34.07 42.35
CA ASP A 330 -14.06 -35.36 43.03
C ASP A 330 -15.34 -36.12 42.63
N ARG A 331 -15.17 -37.28 41.99
CA ARG A 331 -16.28 -38.15 41.60
C ARG A 331 -16.82 -38.83 42.86
N ALA A 332 -18.02 -38.48 43.28
CA ALA A 332 -18.71 -39.20 44.35
C ALA A 332 -19.05 -40.65 43.92
N PRO A 333 -18.98 -41.63 44.85
CA PRO A 333 -19.06 -43.05 44.51
C PRO A 333 -20.50 -43.54 44.34
N ALA A 334 -20.64 -44.54 43.47
CA ALA A 334 -21.88 -45.27 43.26
C ALA A 334 -22.33 -46.00 44.52
N LEU A 335 -23.56 -45.71 44.97
CA LEU A 335 -24.31 -46.52 45.94
C LEU A 335 -25.52 -47.13 45.23
N LEU A 336 -25.48 -48.45 45.09
CA LEU A 336 -26.62 -49.31 44.79
C LEU A 336 -27.60 -49.32 45.96
N VAL A 337 -28.91 -49.43 45.67
CA VAL A 337 -29.85 -50.48 46.18
C VAL A 337 -31.32 -50.02 46.09
N GLY A 338 -32.15 -50.86 45.46
CA GLY A 338 -33.59 -51.05 45.70
C GLY A 338 -34.53 -50.10 44.94
N GLY A 339 -35.50 -50.50 44.13
CA GLY A 339 -36.26 -51.76 44.04
C GLY A 339 -37.76 -51.44 44.08
N ARG A 340 -38.54 -52.02 43.14
CA ARG A 340 -40.03 -52.10 43.04
C ARG A 340 -40.75 -50.86 42.49
N SER A 341 -41.38 -50.90 41.30
CA SER A 341 -42.57 -51.63 40.79
C SER A 341 -43.93 -50.94 41.07
N ALA A 342 -44.60 -50.45 40.02
CA ALA A 342 -46.06 -50.42 39.76
C ALA A 342 -46.31 -49.49 38.54
N LEU A 343 -46.68 -49.99 37.34
CA LEU A 343 -48.01 -50.40 36.84
C LEU A 343 -48.92 -49.23 36.37
N ASN A 344 -49.26 -49.30 35.07
CA ASN A 344 -50.47 -48.83 34.36
C ASN A 344 -50.70 -47.31 34.22
N ARG A 345 -51.04 -46.75 33.05
CA ARG A 345 -51.80 -47.25 31.88
C ARG A 345 -51.19 -46.79 30.56
#